data_AF-A0AA35TLU5-F1
#
_entry.id   AF-A0AA35TLU5-F1
#
_cell.length_a   1.000
_cell.length_b   1.000
_cell.length_c   1.000
_cell.angle_alpha   90.00
_cell.angle_beta   90.00
_cell.angle_gamma   90.00
#
_symmetry.space_group_name_H-M   'P 1'
#
loop_
_entity.id
_entity.type
_entity.pdbx_description
1 polymer ?
#
loop_
_entity_poly.entity_id
_entity_poly.type
_entity_poly.pdbx_seq_one_letter_code
_entity_poly.pdbx_strand_id
1 'polypeptide(L)'
;MASSQGASQLFQVLYLGSTRVDRHCSHTIMPWIAEELKLRTEQKIFTWLNPGENGVSYVANTGVELFHHAYSTILRCATGVDGITFAYIIREEDGSRYTCHVFQCLTPEEV
;
A
#
# COMPACT_ATOMS: atom_id res chain seq x y z
N MET A 1 -16.79 -20.16 -22.53
CA MET A 1 -15.61 -19.92 -21.68
C MET A 1 -16.01 -18.86 -20.67
N ALA A 2 -16.37 -19.28 -19.46
CA ALA A 2 -16.88 -18.37 -18.43
C ALA A 2 -15.68 -17.71 -17.74
N SER A 3 -15.49 -16.41 -18.00
CA SER A 3 -14.58 -15.58 -17.23
C SER A 3 -15.12 -15.51 -15.81
N SER A 4 -14.46 -16.19 -14.87
CA SER A 4 -14.73 -16.02 -13.44
C SER A 4 -14.34 -14.60 -13.05
N GLN A 5 -15.29 -13.66 -13.19
CA GLN A 5 -15.21 -12.37 -12.52
C GLN A 5 -15.32 -12.64 -11.02
N GLY A 6 -14.18 -12.88 -10.37
CA GLY A 6 -14.08 -12.70 -8.93
C GLY A 6 -14.53 -11.27 -8.66
N ALA A 7 -15.56 -11.09 -7.83
CA ALA A 7 -16.05 -9.78 -7.47
C ALA A 7 -14.87 -8.91 -7.04
N SER A 8 -14.57 -7.85 -7.81
CA SER A 8 -13.49 -6.92 -7.48
C SER A 8 -13.85 -6.25 -6.16
N GLN A 9 -13.27 -6.75 -5.07
CA GLN A 9 -13.54 -6.24 -3.74
C GLN A 9 -12.72 -4.96 -3.57
N LEU A 10 -13.42 -3.82 -3.51
CA LEU A 10 -12.80 -2.53 -3.24
C LEU A 10 -12.69 -2.33 -1.74
N PHE A 11 -11.52 -1.89 -1.29
CA PHE A 11 -11.27 -1.54 0.12
C PHE A 11 -10.92 -0.07 0.21
N GLN A 12 -11.49 0.65 1.18
CA GLN A 12 -11.07 2.01 1.48
C GLN A 12 -9.90 2.00 2.44
N VAL A 13 -8.85 2.74 2.11
CA VAL A 13 -7.66 2.91 2.93
C VAL A 13 -7.15 4.34 2.85
N LEU A 14 -6.45 4.79 3.88
CA LEU A 14 -5.71 6.03 3.89
C LEU A 14 -4.28 5.77 3.44
N TYR A 15 -3.86 6.38 2.34
CA TYR A 15 -2.46 6.39 1.97
C TYR A 15 -1.70 7.38 2.86
N LEU A 16 -0.73 6.86 3.60
CA LEU A 16 0.12 7.61 4.52
C LEU A 16 1.42 8.08 3.87
N GLY A 17 1.67 7.72 2.61
CA GLY A 17 2.86 8.11 1.86
C GLY A 17 3.84 6.96 1.65
N SER A 18 5.03 7.32 1.21
CA SER A 18 6.10 6.38 0.90
C SER A 18 7.47 6.93 1.26
N THR A 19 8.42 6.04 1.50
CA THR A 19 9.83 6.38 1.69
C THR A 19 10.74 5.41 0.96
N ARG A 20 11.93 5.89 0.58
CA ARG A 20 12.96 5.05 -0.02
C ARG A 20 13.63 4.22 1.07
N VAL A 21 13.87 2.95 0.77
CA VAL A 21 14.50 2.01 1.68
C VAL A 21 15.68 1.32 1.02
N ASP A 22 16.56 0.75 1.84
CA ASP A 22 17.60 -0.15 1.36
C ASP A 22 17.02 -1.51 1.00
N ARG A 23 17.66 -2.23 0.07
CA ARG A 23 17.24 -3.58 -0.37
C ARG A 23 17.19 -4.59 0.78
N HIS A 24 17.97 -4.38 1.84
CA HIS A 24 18.04 -5.26 3.00
C HIS A 24 17.03 -4.85 4.10
N CYS A 25 16.12 -3.91 3.83
CA CYS A 25 15.09 -3.55 4.77
C CYS A 25 14.27 -4.78 5.16
N SER A 26 14.36 -5.16 6.43
CA SER A 26 13.77 -6.39 6.94
C SER A 26 12.30 -6.18 7.32
N HIS A 27 11.56 -7.28 7.37
CA HIS A 27 10.18 -7.30 7.86
C HIS A 27 10.06 -6.72 9.28
N THR A 28 11.10 -6.82 10.10
CA THR A 28 11.14 -6.29 11.47
C THR A 28 11.23 -4.76 11.52
N ILE A 29 11.80 -4.13 10.51
CA ILE A 29 11.99 -2.67 10.44
C ILE A 29 10.77 -1.98 9.81
N MET A 30 10.06 -2.66 8.91
CA MET A 30 8.89 -2.09 8.22
C MET A 30 7.82 -1.48 9.15
N PRO A 31 7.46 -2.09 10.30
CA PRO A 31 6.52 -1.47 11.24
C PRO A 31 7.02 -0.12 11.78
N TRP A 32 8.33 0.05 11.99
CA TRP A 32 8.90 1.32 12.44
C TRP A 32 8.85 2.40 11.37
N ILE A 33 9.09 2.00 10.11
CA ILE A 33 8.95 2.90 8.95
C ILE A 33 7.49 3.37 8.82
N ALA A 34 6.54 2.46 9.04
CA ALA A 34 5.12 2.78 9.00
C ALA A 34 4.75 3.83 10.07
N GLU A 35 5.22 3.66 11.31
CA GLU A 35 5.01 4.62 12.39
C GLU A 35 5.70 5.96 12.13
N GLU A 36 6.93 5.96 11.61
CA GLU A 36 7.66 7.19 11.27
C GLU A 36 6.92 7.99 10.19
N LEU A 37 6.45 7.33 9.13
CA LEU A 37 5.67 7.98 8.07
C LEU A 37 4.35 8.50 8.62
N LYS A 38 3.64 7.72 9.43
CA LYS A 38 2.40 8.13 10.07
C LYS A 38 2.55 9.40 10.91
N LEU A 39 3.68 9.55 11.61
CA LEU A 39 3.98 10.74 12.42
C LEU A 39 4.37 11.98 11.58
N ARG A 40 5.01 11.78 10.43
CA ARG A 40 5.47 12.87 9.55
C ARG A 40 4.43 13.33 8.53
N THR A 41 3.48 12.47 8.20
CA THR A 41 2.50 12.75 7.16
C THR A 41 1.42 13.70 7.68
N GLU A 42 1.48 14.94 7.20
CA GLU A 42 0.47 15.97 7.50
C GLU A 42 -0.84 15.73 6.74
N GLN A 43 -0.75 15.22 5.51
CA GLN A 43 -1.90 14.99 4.65
C GLN A 43 -2.06 13.51 4.31
N LYS A 44 -3.11 12.91 4.86
CA LYS A 44 -3.53 11.55 4.51
C LYS A 44 -4.45 11.61 3.29
N ILE A 45 -4.25 10.69 2.34
CA ILE A 45 -5.05 10.65 1.12
C ILE A 45 -6.03 9.48 1.20
N PHE A 46 -7.33 9.75 1.09
CA PHE A 46 -8.34 8.69 0.96
C PHE A 46 -8.22 8.01 -0.40
N THR A 47 -8.03 6.69 -0.39
CA THR A 47 -7.79 5.88 -1.58
C THR A 47 -8.60 4.60 -1.56
N TRP A 48 -9.09 4.21 -2.73
CA TRP A 48 -9.71 2.93 -2.98
C TRP A 48 -8.64 1.96 -3.47
N LEU A 49 -8.43 0.90 -2.70
CA LEU A 49 -7.56 -0.23 -3.02
C LEU A 49 -8.39 -1.27 -3.78
N ASN A 50 -7.98 -1.56 -5.02
CA ASN A 50 -8.55 -2.61 -5.86
C ASN A 50 -7.50 -3.71 -6.12
N PRO A 51 -7.58 -4.87 -5.45
CA PRO A 51 -6.74 -6.00 -5.77
C PRO A 51 -7.23 -6.65 -7.07
N GLY A 52 -6.45 -6.48 -8.12
CA GLY A 52 -6.65 -7.14 -9.41
C GLY A 52 -5.89 -8.46 -9.52
N GLU A 53 -5.88 -9.04 -10.72
CA GLU A 53 -5.22 -10.32 -11.01
C GLU A 53 -3.69 -10.21 -10.97
N ASN A 54 -3.12 -9.13 -11.51
CA ASN A 54 -1.67 -8.95 -11.68
C ASN A 54 -1.05 -7.93 -10.74
N GLY A 55 -1.85 -7.27 -9.90
CA GLY A 55 -1.38 -6.23 -9.01
C GLY A 55 -2.52 -5.56 -8.25
N VAL A 56 -2.16 -4.53 -7.50
CA VAL A 56 -3.08 -3.70 -6.74
C VAL A 56 -3.11 -2.30 -7.33
N SER A 57 -4.31 -1.81 -7.65
CA SER A 57 -4.53 -0.44 -8.09
C SER A 57 -5.05 0.42 -6.95
N TYR A 58 -4.56 1.65 -6.88
CA TYR A 58 -5.02 2.65 -5.92
C TYR A 58 -5.65 3.80 -6.67
N VAL A 59 -6.90 4.11 -6.32
CA VAL A 59 -7.69 5.15 -6.99
C VAL A 59 -8.05 6.22 -5.95
N ALA A 60 -7.82 7.49 -6.27
CA ALA A 60 -8.25 8.59 -5.43
C ALA A 60 -9.78 8.63 -5.33
N ASN A 61 -10.31 9.32 -4.31
CA ASN A 61 -11.77 9.49 -4.20
C ASN A 61 -12.40 10.25 -5.38
N THR A 62 -11.60 10.97 -6.18
CA THR A 62 -12.02 11.61 -7.43
C THR A 62 -12.22 10.63 -8.59
N GLY A 63 -11.86 9.35 -8.43
CA GLY A 63 -11.89 8.33 -9.48
C GLY A 63 -10.63 8.28 -10.34
N VAL A 64 -9.63 9.15 -10.07
CA VAL A 64 -8.35 9.14 -10.78
C VAL A 64 -7.45 8.04 -10.21
N GLU A 65 -6.91 7.19 -11.07
CA GLU A 65 -5.90 6.21 -10.66
C GLU A 65 -4.63 6.95 -10.20
N LEU A 66 -4.18 6.63 -8.99
CA LEU A 66 -2.98 7.21 -8.40
C LEU A 66 -1.74 6.41 -8.80
N PHE A 67 -1.79 5.10 -8.62
CA PHE A 67 -0.71 4.19 -8.97
C PHE A 67 -1.20 2.74 -9.00
N HIS A 68 -0.47 1.92 -9.76
CA HIS A 68 -0.65 0.48 -9.85
C HIS A 68 0.67 -0.21 -9.47
N HIS A 69 0.59 -1.16 -8.54
CA HIS A 69 1.74 -1.97 -8.13
C HIS A 69 1.52 -3.42 -8.53
N ALA A 70 2.32 -3.91 -9.48
CA ALA A 70 2.30 -5.31 -9.89
C ALA A 70 2.75 -6.22 -8.74
N TYR A 71 2.10 -7.37 -8.54
CA TYR A 71 2.49 -8.28 -7.45
C TYR A 71 3.92 -8.79 -7.61
N SER A 72 4.43 -8.87 -8.84
CA SER A 72 5.81 -9.26 -9.14
C SER A 72 6.87 -8.26 -8.66
N THR A 73 6.49 -7.00 -8.37
CA THR A 73 7.41 -5.99 -7.83
C THR A 73 7.37 -5.88 -6.31
N ILE A 74 6.31 -6.40 -5.67
CA ILE A 74 6.16 -6.40 -4.21
C ILE A 74 7.06 -7.48 -3.61
N LEU A 75 8.02 -7.07 -2.79
CA LEU A 75 9.02 -7.97 -2.22
C LEU A 75 8.67 -8.45 -0.82
N ARG A 76 8.04 -7.59 -0.04
CA ARG A 76 7.73 -7.77 1.37
C ARG A 76 6.50 -6.97 1.72
N CYS A 77 5.67 -7.50 2.59
CA CYS A 77 4.56 -6.81 3.24
C CYS A 77 4.67 -7.02 4.75
N ALA A 78 4.24 -6.05 5.56
CA ALA A 78 4.19 -6.14 7.00
C ALA A 78 3.00 -5.32 7.53
N THR A 79 2.40 -5.79 8.61
CA THR A 79 1.45 -5.00 9.39
C THR A 79 2.21 -4.04 10.31
N GLY A 80 1.66 -2.86 10.53
CA GLY A 80 2.13 -1.91 11.55
C GLY A 80 1.93 -2.47 12.96
N VAL A 81 2.57 -1.81 13.93
CA VAL A 81 2.48 -2.20 15.36
C VAL A 81 1.07 -2.02 15.90
N ASP A 82 0.31 -1.08 15.34
CA ASP A 82 -1.06 -0.74 15.73
C ASP A 82 -2.13 -1.72 15.22
N GLY A 83 -1.76 -2.65 14.33
CA GLY A 83 -2.68 -3.62 13.72
C GLY A 83 -3.68 -3.04 12.71
N ILE A 84 -3.67 -1.72 12.49
CA ILE A 84 -4.55 -1.02 11.54
C ILE A 84 -3.76 -0.43 10.37
N THR A 85 -2.44 -0.33 10.49
CA THR A 85 -1.55 0.11 9.43
C THR A 85 -0.95 -1.10 8.73
N PHE A 86 -0.68 -1.00 7.44
CA PHE A 86 0.09 -1.98 6.70
C PHE A 86 1.04 -1.28 5.73
N ALA A 87 2.15 -1.95 5.44
CA ALA A 87 3.17 -1.44 4.54
C ALA A 87 3.68 -2.55 3.64
N TYR A 88 4.14 -2.18 2.45
CA TYR A 88 4.86 -3.10 1.58
C TYR A 88 5.97 -2.39 0.82
N ILE A 89 7.02 -3.16 0.52
CA ILE A 89 8.17 -2.68 -0.25
C ILE A 89 8.01 -3.16 -1.69
N ILE A 90 8.08 -2.21 -2.62
CA ILE A 90 8.19 -2.50 -4.04
C ILE A 90 9.63 -2.28 -4.52
N ARG A 91 10.02 -3.05 -5.53
CA ARG A 91 11.17 -2.75 -6.37
C ARG A 91 10.69 -1.90 -7.54
N GLU A 92 11.27 -0.71 -7.70
CA GLU A 92 11.01 0.15 -8.85
C GLU A 92 11.43 -0.55 -10.16
N GLU A 93 10.86 -0.13 -11.29
CA GLU A 93 11.12 -0.76 -12.60
C GLU A 93 12.61 -0.74 -12.98
N ASP A 94 13.34 0.30 -12.56
CA ASP A 94 14.78 0.44 -12.79
C ASP A 94 15.63 -0.56 -11.98
N GLY A 95 15.02 -1.28 -11.03
CA GLY A 95 15.66 -2.25 -10.15
C GLY A 95 16.68 -1.67 -9.17
N SER A 96 16.92 -0.36 -9.22
CA SER A 96 17.94 0.35 -8.45
C SER A 96 17.41 0.88 -7.11
N ARG A 97 16.08 0.97 -6.98
CA ARG A 97 15.40 1.57 -5.84
C ARG A 97 14.33 0.66 -5.28
N TYR A 98 14.16 0.80 -3.98
CA TYR A 98 13.15 0.11 -3.19
C TYR A 98 12.35 1.17 -2.46
N THR A 99 11.03 1.10 -2.57
CA THR A 99 10.12 2.09 -2.00
C THR A 99 9.15 1.36 -1.09
N CYS A 100 9.08 1.81 0.17
CA CYS A 100 8.10 1.33 1.13
C CYS A 100 6.88 2.23 1.07
N HIS A 101 5.72 1.66 0.75
CA HIS A 101 4.44 2.37 0.76
C HIS A 101 3.66 1.97 2.01
N VAL A 102 3.05 2.96 2.66
CA VAL A 102 2.35 2.77 3.94
C VAL A 102 0.89 3.22 3.81
N PHE A 103 0.00 2.39 4.33
CA PHE A 103 -1.44 2.59 4.29
C PHE A 103 -2.05 2.30 5.65
N GLN A 104 -3.13 2.99 5.98
CA GLN A 104 -3.94 2.75 7.17
C GLN A 104 -5.32 2.27 6.74
N CYS A 105 -5.77 1.15 7.30
CA CYS A 105 -7.13 0.66 7.16
C CYS A 105 -8.09 1.63 7.86
N LEU A 106 -9.25 1.86 7.25
CA LEU A 106 -10.34 2.56 7.93
C LEU A 106 -11.01 1.61 8.91
N THR A 107 -11.24 2.09 10.13
CA THR A 107 -12.07 1.35 11.10
C THR A 107 -13.55 1.51 10.74
N PRO A 108 -14.45 0.60 11.19
CA PRO A 108 -15.88 0.69 10.88
C PRO A 108 -16.56 1.99 11.34
N GLU A 109 -15.93 2.76 12.23
CA GLU A 109 -16.41 4.07 12.68
C GLU A 109 -16.04 5.20 11.71
N GLU A 110 -15.13 4.95 10.77
CA GLU A 110 -14.58 5.92 9.81
C GLU A 110 -15.05 5.70 8.36
N VAL A 111 -15.95 4.73 8.11
CA VAL A 111 -16.51 4.38 6.78
C VAL A 111 -17.90 4.98 6.57
#